data_AF-A0A819N8E5-F1
#
_entry.id   AF-A0A819N8E5-F1
#
_cell.length_a   1.000
_cell.length_b   1.000
_cell.length_c   1.000
_cell.angle_alpha   90.00
_cell.angle_beta   90.00
_cell.angle_gamma   90.00
#
_symmetry.space_group_name_H-M   'P 1'
#
loop_
_entity.id
_entity.type
_entity.pdbx_description
1 polymer ?
#
loop_
_entity_poly.entity_id
_entity_poly.type
_entity_poly.pdbx_seq_one_letter_code
_entity_poly.pdbx_strand_id
1 'polypeptide(L)'
;MKFEFLPNEVLLQCFQYLNAPDIFYSFDQLNSHFSTLIRNVPLYLNFCQMKKSLFNHFFQIILLNPEIKQKIIYLQLSNDGTHGQIEHFLSLFSLNKFLNLRSLSLINLKKNNTKQLSSILPFLSNLYSF
;
A
#
# COMPACT_ATOMS: atom_id res chain seq x y z
N MET A 1 24.62 4.48 -19.38
CA MET A 1 24.28 5.15 -18.11
C MET A 1 23.52 4.15 -17.25
N LYS A 2 23.91 3.92 -16.00
CA LYS A 2 23.17 2.98 -15.13
C LYS A 2 22.13 3.74 -14.30
N PHE A 3 20.96 3.14 -14.13
CA PHE A 3 19.87 3.70 -13.34
C PHE A 3 20.28 4.00 -11.89
N GLU A 4 21.19 3.19 -11.33
CA GLU A 4 21.75 3.36 -9.98
C GLU A 4 22.61 4.62 -9.76
N PHE A 5 22.96 5.35 -10.83
CA PHE A 5 23.71 6.60 -10.74
C PHE A 5 22.83 7.85 -10.83
N LEU A 6 21.51 7.69 -10.94
CA LEU A 6 20.59 8.83 -10.89
C LEU A 6 20.58 9.41 -9.47
N PRO A 7 20.47 10.75 -9.32
CA PRO A 7 20.27 11.37 -8.01
C PRO A 7 19.02 10.82 -7.32
N ASN A 8 19.06 10.75 -5.99
CA ASN A 8 17.94 10.27 -5.17
C ASN A 8 16.65 11.00 -5.51
N GLU A 9 16.72 12.32 -5.68
CA GLU A 9 15.57 13.17 -5.99
C GLU A 9 14.88 12.72 -7.29
N VAL A 10 15.66 12.34 -8.31
CA VAL A 10 15.11 11.85 -9.58
C VAL A 10 14.46 10.49 -9.40
N LEU A 11 15.12 9.57 -8.70
CA LEU A 11 14.57 8.24 -8.39
C LEU A 11 13.26 8.34 -7.59
N LEU A 12 13.23 9.22 -6.59
CA LEU A 12 12.06 9.49 -5.75
C LEU A 12 10.90 10.04 -6.58
N GLN A 13 11.17 10.96 -7.51
CA GLN A 13 10.15 11.47 -8.43
C GLN A 13 9.61 10.36 -9.34
N CYS A 14 10.46 9.48 -9.86
CA CYS A 14 10.01 8.32 -10.64
C CYS A 14 9.11 7.39 -9.83
N PHE A 15 9.45 7.13 -8.56
CA PHE A 15 8.66 6.24 -7.70
C PHE A 15 7.25 6.75 -7.40
N GLN A 16 6.99 8.06 -7.47
CA GLN A 16 5.64 8.61 -7.28
C GLN A 16 4.64 8.12 -8.34
N TYR A 17 5.12 7.69 -9.51
CA TYR A 17 4.29 7.16 -10.59
C TYR A 17 4.11 5.64 -10.52
N LEU A 18 4.73 4.98 -9.54
CA LEU A 18 4.70 3.53 -9.38
C LEU A 18 3.87 3.13 -8.16
N ASN A 19 3.17 2.02 -8.30
CA ASN A 19 2.49 1.40 -7.18
C ASN A 19 3.53 0.75 -6.25
N ALA A 20 3.33 0.81 -4.94
CA ALA A 20 4.31 0.28 -4.00
C ALA A 20 4.70 -1.19 -4.24
N PRO A 21 3.80 -2.11 -4.65
CA PRO A 21 4.20 -3.48 -4.93
C PRO A 21 5.16 -3.58 -6.12
N ASP A 22 5.01 -2.72 -7.13
CA ASP A 22 5.92 -2.67 -8.28
C ASP A 22 7.30 -2.14 -7.85
N ILE A 23 7.33 -1.15 -6.96
CA ILE A 23 8.57 -0.61 -6.39
C ILE A 23 9.32 -1.70 -5.63
N PHE A 24 8.66 -2.37 -4.67
CA PHE A 24 9.32 -3.39 -3.86
C PHE A 24 9.73 -4.60 -4.69
N TYR A 25 8.86 -5.06 -5.59
CA TYR A 25 9.18 -6.20 -6.45
C TYR A 25 10.38 -5.93 -7.37
N SER A 26 10.52 -4.69 -7.87
CA SER A 26 11.57 -4.34 -8.83
C SER A 26 12.89 -3.88 -8.18
N PHE A 27 12.83 -3.28 -6.99
CA PHE A 27 13.97 -2.57 -6.40
C PHE A 27 14.40 -3.06 -5.02
N ASP A 28 13.56 -3.80 -4.28
CA ASP A 28 13.99 -4.38 -3.00
C ASP A 28 15.06 -5.45 -3.27
N GLN A 29 16.12 -5.45 -2.46
CA GLN A 29 17.26 -6.37 -2.57
C GLN A 29 18.09 -6.29 -3.87
N LEU A 30 17.79 -5.36 -4.79
CA LEU A 30 18.60 -5.16 -5.99
C LEU A 30 20.02 -4.66 -5.62
N ASN A 31 20.07 -3.69 -4.72
CA ASN A 31 21.27 -3.26 -4.01
C ASN A 31 20.88 -2.56 -2.69
N SER A 32 21.86 -2.29 -1.84
CA SER A 32 21.63 -1.64 -0.53
C SER A 32 21.06 -0.23 -0.68
N HIS A 33 21.52 0.52 -1.68
CA HIS A 33 21.07 1.88 -1.95
C HIS A 33 19.56 1.94 -2.23
N PHE A 34 19.05 1.15 -3.18
CA PHE A 34 17.62 1.07 -3.48
C PHE A 34 16.82 0.53 -2.31
N SER A 35 17.30 -0.53 -1.65
CA SER A 35 16.64 -1.11 -0.47
C SER A 35 16.43 -0.06 0.63
N THR A 36 17.41 0.81 0.88
CA THR A 36 17.29 1.93 1.82
C THR A 36 16.36 3.02 1.28
N LEU A 37 16.45 3.35 -0.01
CA LEU A 37 15.64 4.40 -0.62
C LEU A 37 14.15 4.07 -0.54
N ILE A 38 13.73 2.88 -1.01
CA ILE A 38 12.31 2.49 -1.07
C ILE A 38 11.66 2.32 0.30
N ARG A 39 12.44 2.08 1.37
CA ARG A 39 11.93 2.00 2.74
C ARG A 39 11.61 3.37 3.34
N ASN A 40 12.13 4.44 2.74
CA ASN A 40 11.98 5.80 3.24
C ASN A 40 10.93 6.62 2.50
N VAL A 41 10.37 6.11 1.40
CA VAL A 41 9.38 6.85 0.60
C VAL A 41 7.94 6.65 1.09
N PRO A 42 7.07 7.65 0.87
CA PRO A 42 5.63 7.47 0.88
C PRO A 42 5.18 6.36 -0.08
N LEU A 43 4.28 5.50 0.38
CA LEU A 43 3.76 4.38 -0.41
C LEU A 43 2.30 4.61 -0.79
N TYR A 44 2.05 4.45 -2.09
CA TYR A 44 0.72 4.47 -2.69
C TYR A 44 0.36 3.05 -3.08
N LEU A 45 -0.75 2.55 -2.55
CA LEU A 45 -1.25 1.21 -2.80
C LEU A 45 -2.55 1.26 -3.60
N ASN A 46 -2.49 0.83 -4.85
CA ASN A 46 -3.67 0.55 -5.66
C ASN A 46 -3.71 -0.93 -6.01
N PHE A 47 -4.62 -1.68 -5.38
CA PHE A 47 -4.75 -3.10 -5.65
C PHE A 47 -5.76 -3.45 -6.75
N CYS A 48 -6.53 -2.48 -7.28
CA CYS A 48 -7.68 -2.76 -8.15
C CYS A 48 -7.33 -3.49 -9.46
N GLN A 49 -6.16 -3.24 -10.04
CA GLN A 49 -5.73 -3.86 -11.30
C GLN A 49 -4.66 -4.95 -11.08
N MET A 50 -4.46 -5.38 -9.84
CA MET A 50 -3.36 -6.26 -9.48
C MET A 50 -3.72 -7.75 -9.61
N LYS A 51 -2.79 -8.53 -10.17
CA LYS A 51 -2.88 -10.00 -10.16
C LYS A 51 -2.86 -10.53 -8.72
N LYS A 52 -3.65 -11.57 -8.44
CA LYS A 52 -3.76 -12.21 -7.12
C LYS A 52 -2.41 -12.64 -6.53
N SER A 53 -1.50 -13.16 -7.36
CA SER A 53 -0.18 -13.59 -6.91
C SER A 53 0.66 -12.43 -6.37
N LEU A 54 0.65 -11.30 -7.07
CA LEU A 54 1.41 -10.10 -6.69
C LEU A 54 0.79 -9.41 -5.46
N PHE A 55 -0.54 -9.38 -5.39
CA PHE A 55 -1.28 -8.95 -4.20
C PHE A 55 -0.89 -9.78 -2.96
N ASN A 56 -0.96 -11.12 -3.06
CA ASN A 56 -0.62 -12.02 -1.97
C ASN A 56 0.86 -11.88 -1.55
N HIS A 57 1.77 -11.77 -2.51
CA HIS A 57 3.20 -11.59 -2.23
C HIS A 57 3.45 -10.29 -1.47
N PHE A 58 2.93 -9.17 -1.96
CA PHE A 58 3.10 -7.89 -1.28
C PHE A 58 2.42 -7.84 0.08
N PHE A 59 1.28 -8.53 0.24
CA PHE A 59 0.64 -8.74 1.54
C PHE A 59 1.58 -9.37 2.56
N GLN A 60 2.36 -10.39 2.17
CA GLN A 60 3.35 -11.01 3.04
C GLN A 60 4.46 -10.04 3.42
N ILE A 61 4.89 -9.18 2.48
CA ILE A 61 5.87 -8.14 2.76
C ILE A 61 5.36 -7.17 3.84
N ILE A 62 4.11 -6.70 3.75
CA ILE A 62 3.49 -5.82 4.76
C ILE A 62 3.34 -6.54 6.12
N LEU A 63 3.02 -7.85 6.11
CA LEU A 63 2.89 -8.64 7.34
C LEU A 63 4.22 -8.76 8.08
N LEU A 64 5.29 -9.08 7.35
CA LEU A 64 6.63 -9.31 7.90
C LEU A 64 7.37 -8.02 8.27
N ASN A 65 7.03 -6.89 7.64
CA ASN A 65 7.70 -5.62 7.84
C ASN A 65 6.70 -4.57 8.36
N PRO A 66 6.47 -4.48 9.69
CA PRO A 66 5.49 -3.57 10.26
C PRO A 66 5.76 -2.09 9.97
N GLU A 67 7.02 -1.72 9.74
CA GLU A 67 7.43 -0.36 9.38
C GLU A 67 6.79 0.12 8.06
N ILE A 68 6.56 -0.79 7.11
CA ILE A 68 5.94 -0.47 5.81
C ILE A 68 4.53 0.08 6.03
N LYS A 69 3.80 -0.39 7.04
CA LYS A 69 2.44 0.10 7.36
C LYS A 69 2.42 1.59 7.67
N GLN A 70 3.50 2.09 8.27
CA GLN A 70 3.64 3.51 8.59
C GLN A 70 4.00 4.34 7.35
N LYS A 71 4.46 3.74 6.26
CA LYS A 71 4.80 4.46 5.02
C LYS A 71 3.61 4.57 4.05
N ILE A 72 2.56 3.78 4.25
CA ILE A 72 1.38 3.77 3.39
C ILE A 72 0.54 5.03 3.65
N ILE A 73 0.44 5.88 2.62
CA ILE A 73 -0.34 7.14 2.66
C ILE A 73 -1.67 6.99 1.92
N TYR A 74 -1.70 6.17 0.86
CA TYR A 74 -2.87 5.92 0.04
C TYR A 74 -3.13 4.42 -0.05
N LEU A 75 -4.37 4.01 0.17
CA LEU A 75 -4.81 2.62 0.01
C LEU A 75 -6.11 2.57 -0.79
N GLN A 76 -6.09 1.82 -1.88
CA GLN A 76 -7.25 1.52 -2.69
C GLN A 76 -7.41 0.01 -2.84
N LEU A 77 -8.57 -0.48 -2.44
CA LEU A 77 -8.98 -1.88 -2.50
C LEU A 77 -10.32 -1.97 -3.25
N SER A 78 -10.50 -3.04 -4.02
CA SER A 78 -11.76 -3.32 -4.70
C SER A 78 -12.18 -4.75 -4.46
N ASN A 79 -13.48 -4.99 -4.32
CA ASN A 79 -14.09 -6.32 -4.45
C ASN A 79 -14.70 -6.53 -5.85
N ASP A 80 -14.77 -5.51 -6.69
CA ASP A 80 -15.29 -5.59 -8.04
C ASP A 80 -14.27 -6.19 -9.01
N GLY A 81 -14.63 -7.29 -9.67
CA GLY A 81 -13.74 -8.03 -10.56
C GLY A 81 -12.46 -8.59 -9.88
N THR A 82 -12.39 -8.56 -8.54
CA THR A 82 -11.21 -9.02 -7.78
C THR A 82 -11.52 -10.28 -6.96
N HIS A 83 -10.49 -10.82 -6.32
CA HIS A 83 -10.55 -11.99 -5.44
C HIS A 83 -10.92 -11.65 -3.99
N GLY A 84 -11.81 -10.67 -3.78
CA GLY A 84 -12.27 -10.27 -2.44
C GLY A 84 -11.21 -9.51 -1.65
N GLN A 85 -10.50 -8.57 -2.28
CA GLN A 85 -9.33 -7.90 -1.67
C GLN A 85 -9.68 -7.18 -0.37
N ILE A 86 -10.87 -6.57 -0.27
CA ILE A 86 -11.29 -5.84 0.93
C ILE A 86 -11.43 -6.80 2.11
N GLU A 87 -12.11 -7.93 1.90
CA GLU A 87 -12.31 -8.94 2.94
C GLU A 87 -10.98 -9.56 3.38
N HIS A 88 -10.11 -9.88 2.43
CA HIS A 88 -8.80 -10.45 2.72
C HIS A 88 -7.88 -9.45 3.43
N PHE A 89 -7.97 -8.16 3.09
CA PHE A 89 -7.23 -7.11 3.79
C PHE A 89 -7.70 -6.96 5.23
N LEU A 90 -9.01 -6.82 5.42
CA LEU A 90 -9.61 -6.54 6.74
C LEU A 90 -9.59 -7.74 7.70
N SER A 91 -9.40 -8.96 7.20
CA SER A 91 -9.22 -10.16 8.06
C SER A 91 -7.83 -10.21 8.70
N LEU A 92 -6.82 -9.60 8.08
CA LEU A 92 -5.42 -9.64 8.53
C LEU A 92 -4.96 -8.33 9.16
N PHE A 93 -5.48 -7.21 8.65
CA PHE A 93 -5.06 -5.89 9.07
C PHE A 93 -6.21 -5.08 9.62
N SER A 94 -5.93 -4.39 10.72
CA SER A 94 -6.80 -3.33 11.22
C SER A 94 -6.29 -2.00 10.67
N LEU A 95 -7.19 -1.20 10.08
CA LEU A 95 -6.85 0.07 9.44
C LEU A 95 -6.21 1.07 10.41
N ASN A 96 -6.52 1.00 11.71
CA ASN A 96 -5.88 1.83 12.74
C ASN A 96 -4.35 1.59 12.88
N LYS A 97 -3.80 0.52 12.29
CA LYS A 97 -2.34 0.27 12.26
C LYS A 97 -1.62 1.06 11.17
N PHE A 98 -2.35 1.74 10.28
CA PHE A 98 -1.80 2.56 9.19
C PHE A 98 -1.89 4.04 9.57
N LEU A 99 -1.04 4.45 10.51
CA LEU A 99 -1.12 5.76 11.17
C LEU A 99 -1.02 6.95 10.21
N ASN A 100 -0.26 6.79 9.12
CA ASN A 100 -0.04 7.83 8.12
C ASN A 100 -0.99 7.73 6.92
N LEU A 101 -2.00 6.86 6.98
CA LEU A 101 -3.00 6.73 5.93
C LEU A 101 -3.83 8.02 5.84
N ARG A 102 -3.80 8.65 4.65
CA ARG A 102 -4.50 9.91 4.37
C ARG A 102 -5.62 9.75 3.35
N SER A 103 -5.61 8.67 2.58
CA SER A 103 -6.65 8.38 1.60
C SER A 103 -6.95 6.90 1.59
N LEU A 104 -8.24 6.58 1.69
CA LEU A 104 -8.77 5.23 1.67
C LEU A 104 -9.92 5.15 0.67
N SER A 105 -9.76 4.30 -0.35
CA SER A 105 -10.80 4.03 -1.35
C SER A 105 -11.17 2.56 -1.33
N LEU A 106 -12.45 2.28 -1.08
CA LEU A 106 -12.98 0.92 -0.96
C LEU A 106 -14.12 0.76 -1.97
N ILE A 107 -13.88 0.00 -3.03
CA ILE A 107 -14.82 -0.18 -4.14
C ILE A 107 -15.61 -1.47 -3.96
N ASN A 108 -16.93 -1.40 -4.13
CA ASN A 108 -17.85 -2.54 -4.00
C ASN A 108 -17.83 -3.21 -2.60
N LEU A 109 -17.98 -2.39 -1.56
CA LEU A 109 -18.04 -2.84 -0.16
C LEU A 109 -19.24 -3.76 0.09
N LYS A 110 -19.00 -4.92 0.72
CA LYS A 110 -20.08 -5.79 1.20
C LYS A 110 -20.62 -5.32 2.55
N LYS A 111 -21.89 -5.62 2.82
CA LYS A 111 -22.63 -5.21 4.03
C LYS A 111 -21.98 -5.65 5.36
N ASN A 112 -21.19 -6.72 5.36
CA ASN A 112 -20.49 -7.17 6.57
C ASN A 112 -19.25 -6.30 6.87
N ASN A 113 -18.57 -5.79 5.84
CA ASN A 113 -17.39 -4.94 6.02
C ASN A 113 -17.75 -3.55 6.53
N THR A 114 -18.93 -3.03 6.19
CA THR A 114 -19.36 -1.69 6.62
C THR A 114 -19.45 -1.56 8.14
N LYS A 115 -19.94 -2.59 8.84
CA LYS A 115 -19.99 -2.63 10.32
C LYS A 115 -18.60 -2.58 10.96
N GLN A 116 -17.64 -3.32 10.39
CA GLN A 116 -16.26 -3.31 10.87
C GLN A 116 -15.59 -1.96 10.60
N LEU A 117 -15.88 -1.32 9.47
CA LEU A 117 -15.31 -0.02 9.12
C LEU A 117 -15.90 1.11 9.95
N SER A 118 -17.21 1.07 10.25
CA SER A 118 -17.87 2.12 11.04
C SER A 118 -17.28 2.28 12.44
N SER A 119 -16.75 1.22 13.04
CA SER A 119 -16.07 1.30 14.33
C SER A 119 -14.62 1.82 14.22
N ILE A 120 -13.99 1.74 13.05
CA ILE A 120 -12.57 2.10 12.87
C ILE A 120 -12.41 3.52 12.30
N LEU A 121 -13.35 3.97 11.47
CA LEU A 121 -13.34 5.30 10.83
C LEU A 121 -13.07 6.47 11.81
N PRO A 122 -13.63 6.51 13.03
CA PRO A 122 -13.33 7.58 13.99
C PRO A 122 -11.86 7.69 14.39
N PHE A 123 -11.09 6.61 14.25
CA PHE A 123 -9.66 6.57 14.60
C PHE A 123 -8.74 6.93 13.42
N LEU A 124 -9.31 7.11 12.23
CA LEU A 124 -8.58 7.49 11.01
C LEU A 124 -8.64 9.01 10.81
N SER A 125 -8.16 9.76 11.81
CA SER A 125 -8.23 11.23 11.85
C SER A 125 -7.46 11.92 10.72
N ASN A 126 -6.52 11.21 10.08
CA ASN A 126 -5.68 11.74 9.02
C ASN A 126 -6.31 11.61 7.61
N LEU A 127 -7.49 11.01 7.48
CA LEU A 127 -8.16 10.86 6.20
C LEU A 127 -8.69 12.19 5.68
N TYR A 128 -8.35 12.53 4.45
CA TYR A 128 -8.98 13.62 3.73
C TYR A 128 -10.30 13.15 3.12
N SER A 129 -11.33 13.99 3.21
CA SER A 129 -12.55 13.85 2.41
C SER A 129 -12.41 14.75 1.18
N PHE A 130 -12.63 14.17 0.01
CA PHE A 130 -12.68 14.89 -1.28
C PHE A 130 -14.07 14.71 -1.88
#